data_AF-A0A4R4XR06-F1
#
_entry.id   AF-A0A4R4XR06-F1
#
_cell.length_a   1.000
_cell.length_b   1.000
_cell.length_c   1.000
_cell.angle_alpha   90.00
_cell.angle_beta   90.00
_cell.angle_gamma   90.00
#
_symmetry.space_group_name_H-M   'P 1'
#
loop_
_entity.id
_entity.type
_entity.pdbx_description
1 polymer ?
#
loop_
_entity_poly.entity_id
_entity_poly.type
_entity_poly.pdbx_seq_one_letter_code
_entity_poly.pdbx_strand_id
1 'polypeptide(L)'
;MRMLLERHNHIVQEVDGQNDFGEDLHVTFTEDGEVTGDLVKIQVKGGRSWRRADGYAVPIGDHGGTWADGTIPVLCVVHDPDTSCLYWANATKQLLSARRNGEMPKTIISPDQKLDAESIADFVAEVRNYLGRYRGNRIIQAQLGEMAGVEFGPSDIVQHHVNVFGEDLIFWQRRGEGFATLLHSDLDWHPEHIGPEHFHPAGRPGLLPGIPVVVEKIMSMAEAQWLAACFDATQWARKPAVDDPPLHTNIDARDNYVARRVEHRLRIEPDTLTRSIQKLRTQTATDHDLATIATELESDAEAYAEVLSKPWREMSDKARRIVTFYLVKEVHVGSPALPIDEQFRIVWRCPRPTAEYGFNARVGRPSTRMSSHRELVLAFELRPGDRIYWLSRHGNERGRNVSAVWDSEDTPGTVCVLFDQLMLGDTFWPEERFVRKVPTKPQ
;
A
#
# COMPACT_ATOMS: atom_id res chain seq x y z
N MET A 1 4.95 -34.59 30.88
CA MET A 1 4.65 -33.34 30.14
C MET A 1 3.41 -32.65 30.68
N ARG A 2 2.21 -33.21 30.50
CA ARG A 2 0.94 -32.62 31.00
C ARG A 2 1.01 -32.13 32.45
N MET A 3 1.36 -33.01 33.39
CA MET A 3 1.48 -32.65 34.80
C MET A 3 2.48 -31.50 35.06
N LEU A 4 3.54 -31.38 34.25
CA LEU A 4 4.52 -30.30 34.41
C LEU A 4 3.90 -28.95 34.01
N LEU A 5 3.20 -28.89 32.89
CA LEU A 5 2.53 -27.68 32.41
C LEU A 5 1.36 -27.26 33.33
N GLU A 6 0.50 -28.20 33.73
CA GLU A 6 -0.64 -27.93 34.61
C GLU A 6 -0.19 -27.43 35.99
N ARG A 7 0.92 -27.96 36.53
CA ARG A 7 1.50 -27.47 37.80
C ARG A 7 2.03 -26.03 37.72
N HIS A 8 2.31 -25.55 36.52
CA HIS A 8 2.72 -24.17 36.25
C HIS A 8 1.57 -23.36 35.65
N ASN A 9 0.32 -23.73 35.98
CA ASN A 9 -0.92 -23.04 35.65
C ASN A 9 -1.28 -22.95 34.16
N HIS A 10 -0.65 -23.73 33.28
CA HIS A 10 -1.02 -23.77 31.87
C HIS A 10 -2.12 -24.80 31.61
N ILE A 11 -2.94 -24.53 30.59
CA ILE A 11 -4.09 -25.38 30.24
C ILE A 11 -3.64 -26.38 29.18
N VAL A 12 -3.87 -27.67 29.43
CA VAL A 12 -3.50 -28.76 28.51
C VAL A 12 -4.73 -29.57 28.13
N GLN A 13 -4.92 -29.77 26.84
CA GLN A 13 -5.95 -30.66 26.27
C GLN A 13 -5.26 -31.78 25.50
N GLU A 14 -5.64 -33.03 25.78
CA GLU A 14 -5.16 -34.21 25.05
C GLU A 14 -5.99 -34.40 23.77
N VAL A 15 -5.32 -34.74 22.68
CA VAL A 15 -5.96 -35.07 21.41
C VAL A 15 -6.20 -36.59 21.37
N ASP A 16 -7.43 -36.98 21.03
CA ASP A 16 -7.78 -38.40 20.90
C ASP A 16 -7.05 -39.03 19.70
N GLY A 17 -6.41 -40.19 19.92
CA GLY A 17 -5.55 -40.87 18.95
C GLY A 17 -6.27 -41.38 17.70
N GLN A 18 -7.60 -41.35 17.66
CA GLN A 18 -8.39 -41.60 16.44
C GLN A 18 -8.28 -40.45 15.42
N ASN A 19 -7.81 -39.26 15.81
CA ASN A 19 -7.61 -38.06 14.98
C ASN A 19 -6.13 -37.60 14.95
N ASP A 20 -5.18 -38.51 15.05
CA ASP A 20 -3.75 -38.18 15.10
C ASP A 20 -3.20 -37.78 13.72
N PHE A 21 -3.03 -36.48 13.50
CA PHE A 21 -2.30 -35.89 12.36
C PHE A 21 -0.87 -35.48 12.74
N GLY A 22 -0.29 -36.11 13.77
CA GLY A 22 1.03 -35.82 14.30
C GLY A 22 1.01 -34.80 15.45
N GLU A 23 -0.02 -34.84 16.30
CA GLU A 23 -0.28 -33.87 17.38
C GLU A 23 -0.94 -34.57 18.58
N ASP A 24 -0.31 -34.52 19.76
CA ASP A 24 -0.82 -35.22 20.95
C ASP A 24 -1.50 -34.29 21.96
N LEU A 25 -1.04 -33.03 22.04
CA LEU A 25 -1.53 -32.05 23.00
C LEU A 25 -1.80 -30.69 22.35
N HIS A 26 -2.83 -30.01 22.83
CA HIS A 26 -3.02 -28.57 22.69
C HIS A 26 -2.73 -27.90 24.03
N VAL A 27 -1.88 -26.87 24.01
CA VAL A 27 -1.46 -26.14 25.22
C VAL A 27 -1.75 -24.67 25.07
N THR A 28 -2.58 -24.14 25.97
CA THR A 28 -2.85 -22.71 26.08
C THR A 28 -2.08 -22.14 27.27
N PHE A 29 -1.22 -21.14 27.00
CA PHE A 29 -0.44 -20.50 28.04
C PHE A 29 -1.24 -19.45 28.82
N THR A 30 -0.81 -19.25 30.05
CA THR A 30 -1.41 -18.36 31.02
C THR A 30 -0.33 -17.46 31.61
N GLU A 31 -0.72 -16.26 32.03
CA GLU A 31 0.14 -15.26 32.67
C GLU A 31 -0.69 -14.56 33.74
N ASP A 32 -0.16 -14.45 34.96
CA ASP A 32 -0.83 -13.85 36.12
C ASP A 32 -2.25 -14.39 36.41
N GLY A 33 -2.49 -15.67 36.08
CA GLY A 33 -3.77 -16.34 36.28
C GLY A 33 -4.78 -16.14 35.15
N GLU A 34 -4.45 -15.35 34.14
CA GLU A 34 -5.29 -15.09 32.96
C GLU A 34 -4.79 -15.86 31.73
N VAL A 35 -5.72 -16.19 30.84
CA VAL A 35 -5.41 -16.86 29.57
C VAL A 35 -4.83 -15.84 28.59
N THR A 36 -3.60 -16.08 28.12
CA THR A 36 -2.90 -15.18 27.18
C THR A 36 -3.43 -15.27 25.75
N GLY A 37 -4.24 -16.29 25.46
CA GLY A 37 -4.63 -16.69 24.12
C GLY A 37 -3.51 -17.39 23.33
N ASP A 38 -2.27 -17.48 23.84
CA ASP A 38 -1.15 -18.18 23.22
C ASP A 38 -1.38 -19.70 23.20
N LEU A 39 -1.51 -20.28 22.01
CA LEU A 39 -1.82 -21.70 21.78
C LEU A 39 -0.71 -22.36 20.96
N VAL A 40 -0.27 -23.54 21.39
CA VAL A 40 0.63 -24.43 20.62
C VAL A 40 0.09 -25.85 20.57
N LYS A 41 0.48 -26.57 19.51
CA LYS A 41 0.36 -28.01 19.39
C LYS A 41 1.66 -28.66 19.83
N ILE A 42 1.58 -29.80 20.51
CA ILE A 42 2.76 -30.56 20.93
C ILE A 42 2.64 -32.00 20.48
N GLN A 43 3.62 -32.47 19.72
CA GLN A 43 3.88 -33.88 19.50
C GLN A 43 4.84 -34.39 20.58
N VAL A 44 4.42 -35.41 21.31
CA VAL A 44 5.17 -36.12 22.33
C VAL A 44 5.64 -37.48 21.79
N LYS A 45 6.93 -37.77 21.94
CA LYS A 45 7.51 -39.10 21.69
C LYS A 45 8.18 -39.61 22.96
N GLY A 46 8.07 -40.90 23.24
CA GLY A 46 8.69 -41.53 24.42
C GLY A 46 9.56 -42.71 24.04
N GLY A 47 10.73 -42.83 24.67
CA GLY A 47 11.58 -44.03 24.58
C GLY A 47 12.98 -43.80 24.01
N ARG A 48 13.83 -44.82 24.18
CA ARG A 48 15.25 -44.79 23.78
C ARG A 48 15.47 -44.68 22.27
N SER A 49 14.48 -45.06 21.45
CA SER A 49 14.55 -45.04 19.98
C SER A 49 14.70 -43.64 19.39
N TRP A 50 14.38 -42.59 20.15
CA TRP A 50 14.46 -41.19 19.72
C TRP A 50 15.81 -40.54 20.04
N ARG A 51 16.67 -41.19 20.83
CA ARG A 51 17.99 -40.68 21.19
C ARG A 51 18.94 -40.76 19.98
N ARG A 52 19.78 -39.74 19.82
CA ARG A 52 20.85 -39.64 18.81
C ARG A 52 22.18 -39.33 19.50
N ALA A 53 23.26 -39.26 18.73
CA ALA A 53 24.60 -38.98 19.26
C ALA A 53 24.71 -37.56 19.87
N ASP A 54 23.87 -36.64 19.43
CA ASP A 54 23.88 -35.20 19.67
C ASP A 54 22.54 -34.67 20.24
N GLY A 55 21.74 -35.54 20.86
CA GLY A 55 20.48 -35.16 21.50
C GLY A 55 19.32 -36.08 21.10
N TYR A 56 18.20 -35.51 20.69
CA TYR A 56 16.97 -36.24 20.36
C TYR A 56 16.43 -35.84 18.99
N ALA A 57 15.87 -36.81 18.26
CA ALA A 57 15.33 -36.58 16.92
C ALA A 57 13.93 -37.17 16.78
N VAL A 58 12.98 -36.34 16.33
CA VAL A 58 11.61 -36.75 15.99
C VAL A 58 11.47 -36.76 14.47
N PRO A 59 11.06 -37.88 13.84
CA PRO A 59 10.86 -37.95 12.40
C PRO A 59 9.69 -37.05 11.98
N ILE A 60 9.87 -36.35 10.87
CA ILE A 60 8.84 -35.47 10.31
C ILE A 60 7.77 -36.30 9.57
N GLY A 61 8.19 -37.28 8.78
CA GLY A 61 7.26 -38.11 7.98
C GLY A 61 6.39 -37.25 7.06
N ASP A 62 5.11 -37.61 6.95
CA ASP A 62 4.12 -36.91 6.12
C ASP A 62 3.56 -35.65 6.80
N HIS A 63 3.95 -35.37 8.05
CA HIS A 63 3.43 -34.25 8.84
C HIS A 63 4.11 -32.90 8.54
N GLY A 64 5.20 -32.89 7.76
CA GLY A 64 6.02 -31.70 7.54
C GLY A 64 5.25 -30.50 6.98
N GLY A 65 4.32 -30.74 6.05
CA GLY A 65 3.44 -29.69 5.53
C GLY A 65 2.53 -29.14 6.62
N THR A 66 1.83 -30.02 7.35
CA THR A 66 0.93 -29.64 8.46
C THR A 66 1.65 -28.85 9.55
N TRP A 67 2.85 -29.28 9.94
CA TRP A 67 3.65 -28.64 10.99
C TRP A 67 4.23 -27.29 10.56
N ALA A 68 4.56 -27.11 9.28
CA ALA A 68 5.13 -25.88 8.75
C ALA A 68 4.06 -24.84 8.36
N ASP A 69 2.95 -25.29 7.80
CA ASP A 69 1.97 -24.43 7.13
C ASP A 69 0.67 -24.23 7.95
N GLY A 70 0.51 -24.94 9.07
CA GLY A 70 -0.64 -24.84 9.98
C GLY A 70 -0.74 -23.49 10.71
N THR A 71 -1.94 -23.12 11.14
CA THR A 71 -2.19 -21.84 11.84
C THR A 71 -1.67 -21.80 13.28
N ILE A 72 -1.41 -22.96 13.87
CA ILE A 72 -0.90 -23.13 15.23
C ILE A 72 0.47 -23.83 15.14
N PRO A 73 1.54 -23.25 15.70
CA PRO A 73 2.85 -23.89 15.72
C PRO A 73 2.85 -25.23 16.44
N VAL A 74 3.71 -26.12 15.95
CA VAL A 74 3.96 -27.45 16.50
C VAL A 74 5.32 -27.48 17.20
N LEU A 75 5.34 -27.96 18.43
CA LEU A 75 6.53 -28.29 19.20
C LEU A 75 6.69 -29.80 19.27
N CYS A 76 7.93 -30.28 19.22
CA CYS A 76 8.24 -31.68 19.50
C CYS A 76 8.81 -31.81 20.91
N VAL A 77 8.34 -32.79 21.67
CA VAL A 77 8.85 -33.13 23.01
C VAL A 77 9.18 -34.61 23.06
N VAL A 78 10.36 -34.95 23.58
CA VAL A 78 10.82 -36.33 23.77
C VAL A 78 10.99 -36.61 25.25
N HIS A 79 10.36 -37.67 25.75
CA HIS A 79 10.61 -38.21 27.09
C HIS A 79 11.65 -39.32 27.03
N ASP A 80 12.77 -39.11 27.71
CA ASP A 80 13.83 -40.09 27.86
C ASP A 80 13.64 -40.89 29.16
N PRO A 81 13.34 -42.20 29.09
CA PRO A 81 13.05 -43.00 30.28
C PRO A 81 14.28 -43.26 31.17
N ASP A 82 15.51 -43.15 30.65
CA ASP A 82 16.71 -43.44 31.44
C ASP A 82 17.07 -42.28 32.36
N THR A 83 16.87 -41.06 31.86
CA THR A 83 17.14 -39.83 32.61
C THR A 83 15.87 -39.28 33.26
N SER A 84 14.70 -39.83 32.92
CA SER A 84 13.37 -39.30 33.31
C SER A 84 13.21 -37.82 32.95
N CYS A 85 13.85 -37.38 31.88
CA CYS A 85 13.88 -35.98 31.43
C CYS A 85 13.05 -35.79 30.16
N LEU A 86 12.52 -34.58 30.00
CA LEU A 86 11.87 -34.15 28.76
C LEU A 86 12.84 -33.25 28.00
N TYR A 87 12.86 -33.39 26.68
CA TYR A 87 13.63 -32.55 25.77
C TYR A 87 12.71 -32.01 24.69
N TRP A 88 12.88 -30.76 24.29
CA TRP A 88 11.93 -30.11 23.38
C TRP A 88 12.60 -29.36 22.23
N ALA A 89 11.85 -29.14 21.15
CA ALA A 89 12.26 -28.32 20.03
C ALA A 89 11.05 -27.69 19.34
N ASN A 90 11.22 -26.49 18.79
CA ASN A 90 10.20 -25.85 17.96
C ASN A 90 10.27 -26.38 16.51
N ALA A 91 9.38 -27.31 16.18
CA ALA A 91 9.37 -28.00 14.89
C ALA A 91 9.03 -27.04 13.75
N THR A 92 7.98 -26.22 13.92
CA THR A 92 7.57 -25.22 12.92
C THR A 92 8.73 -24.27 12.59
N LYS A 93 9.43 -23.75 13.59
CA LYS A 93 10.60 -22.87 13.41
C LYS A 93 11.71 -23.55 12.61
N GLN A 94 12.05 -24.81 12.92
CA GLN A 94 13.09 -25.55 12.20
C GLN A 94 12.70 -25.82 10.75
N LEU A 95 11.46 -26.23 10.49
CA LEU A 95 10.95 -26.50 9.14
C LEU A 95 10.96 -25.23 8.27
N LEU A 96 10.48 -24.10 8.81
CA LEU A 96 10.49 -22.83 8.09
C LEU A 96 11.91 -22.32 7.84
N SER A 97 12.82 -22.49 8.81
CA SER A 97 14.23 -22.12 8.64
C SER A 97 14.91 -22.96 7.55
N ALA A 98 14.66 -24.26 7.52
CA ALA A 98 15.20 -25.16 6.50
C ALA A 98 14.63 -24.83 5.11
N ARG A 99 13.31 -24.59 5.00
CA ARG A 99 12.66 -24.17 3.75
C ARG A 99 13.29 -22.89 3.19
N ARG A 100 13.58 -21.90 4.04
CA ARG A 100 14.29 -20.66 3.63
C ARG A 100 15.67 -20.94 3.02
N ASN A 101 16.35 -21.98 3.48
CA ASN A 101 17.66 -22.38 2.99
C ASN A 101 17.59 -23.42 1.84
N GLY A 102 16.38 -23.77 1.37
CA GLY A 102 16.19 -24.80 0.34
C GLY A 102 16.40 -26.23 0.83
N GLU A 103 16.40 -26.45 2.14
CA GLU A 103 16.63 -27.75 2.76
C GLU A 103 15.31 -28.46 3.10
N MET A 104 15.33 -29.79 3.05
CA MET A 104 14.21 -30.66 3.41
C MET A 104 14.64 -31.59 4.55
N PRO A 105 14.53 -31.15 5.82
CA PRO A 105 14.96 -31.95 6.95
C PRO A 105 14.06 -33.19 7.07
N LYS A 106 14.64 -34.31 7.49
CA LYS A 106 13.90 -35.56 7.75
C LYS A 106 13.46 -35.71 9.21
N THR A 107 14.09 -34.95 10.10
CA THR A 107 13.87 -35.00 11.54
C THR A 107 13.94 -33.61 12.15
N ILE A 108 13.15 -33.37 13.19
CA ILE A 108 13.30 -32.24 14.12
C ILE A 108 14.31 -32.64 15.18
N ILE A 109 15.32 -31.80 15.41
CA ILE A 109 16.41 -32.09 16.34
C ILE A 109 16.25 -31.22 17.59
N SER A 110 16.30 -31.83 18.77
CA SER A 110 16.39 -31.15 20.06
C SER A 110 17.79 -31.43 20.64
N PRO A 111 18.74 -30.50 20.44
CA PRO A 111 20.04 -30.60 21.09
C PRO A 111 19.92 -30.09 22.53
N ASP A 112 19.83 -31.01 23.48
CA ASP A 112 19.97 -30.77 24.93
C ASP A 112 19.04 -29.71 25.56
N GLN A 113 17.96 -29.30 24.88
CA GLN A 113 16.95 -28.41 25.43
C GLN A 113 16.03 -29.16 26.39
N LYS A 114 16.45 -29.25 27.66
CA LYS A 114 15.68 -29.88 28.72
C LYS A 114 14.43 -29.06 29.07
N LEU A 115 13.35 -29.75 29.39
CA LEU A 115 12.10 -29.18 29.90
C LEU A 115 11.76 -29.81 31.26
N ASP A 116 11.87 -29.02 32.30
CA ASP A 116 11.61 -29.40 33.68
C ASP A 116 11.08 -28.20 34.50
N ALA A 117 10.96 -28.35 35.81
CA ALA A 117 10.42 -27.30 36.68
C ALA A 117 11.31 -26.05 36.74
N GLU A 118 12.61 -26.16 36.46
CA GLU A 118 13.54 -25.03 36.48
C GLU A 118 13.52 -24.26 35.16
N SER A 119 13.32 -24.98 34.05
CA SER A 119 13.39 -24.44 32.68
C SER A 119 12.03 -24.06 32.06
N ILE A 120 10.91 -24.40 32.70
CA ILE A 120 9.58 -24.16 32.13
C ILE A 120 9.26 -22.69 31.90
N ALA A 121 9.70 -21.78 32.77
CA ALA A 121 9.49 -20.35 32.59
C ALA A 121 10.19 -19.83 31.32
N ASP A 122 11.44 -20.25 31.10
CA ASP A 122 12.21 -19.90 29.90
C ASP A 122 11.62 -20.52 28.64
N PHE A 123 11.17 -21.78 28.72
CA PHE A 123 10.44 -22.45 27.65
C PHE A 123 9.20 -21.66 27.22
N VAL A 124 8.37 -21.26 28.19
CA VAL A 124 7.14 -20.49 27.93
C VAL A 124 7.48 -19.14 27.32
N ALA A 125 8.47 -18.43 27.87
CA ALA A 125 8.92 -17.15 27.34
C ALA A 125 9.44 -17.26 25.90
N GLU A 126 10.26 -18.27 25.59
CA GLU A 126 10.78 -18.51 24.23
C GLU A 126 9.64 -18.81 23.24
N VAL A 127 8.72 -19.69 23.64
CA VAL A 127 7.59 -20.09 22.78
C VAL A 127 6.63 -18.92 22.56
N ARG A 128 6.30 -18.14 23.58
CA ARG A 128 5.43 -16.96 23.46
C ARG A 128 6.07 -15.86 22.60
N ASN A 129 7.36 -15.63 22.74
CA ASN A 129 8.10 -14.71 21.85
C ASN A 129 8.10 -15.20 20.39
N TYR A 130 8.23 -16.52 20.17
CA TYR A 130 8.04 -17.08 18.83
C TYR A 130 6.60 -16.88 18.32
N LEU A 131 5.58 -17.14 19.15
CA LEU A 131 4.17 -16.98 18.79
C LEU A 131 3.82 -15.54 18.44
N GLY A 132 4.33 -14.54 19.17
CA GLY A 132 4.14 -13.13 18.83
C GLY A 132 4.62 -12.80 17.41
N ARG A 133 5.73 -13.42 16.97
CA ARG A 133 6.24 -13.30 15.60
C ARG A 133 5.48 -14.16 14.58
N TYR A 134 5.06 -15.36 14.99
CA TYR A 134 4.37 -16.33 14.12
C TYR A 134 2.93 -15.92 13.79
N ARG A 135 2.21 -15.38 14.78
CA ARG A 135 0.87 -14.80 14.64
C ARG A 135 0.84 -13.58 13.71
N GLY A 136 2.01 -12.97 13.52
CA GLY A 136 2.22 -11.71 12.82
C GLY A 136 1.74 -11.65 11.37
N ASN A 137 1.56 -12.77 10.66
CA ASN A 137 1.26 -12.70 9.22
C ASN A 137 -0.15 -13.14 8.82
N ARG A 138 -0.74 -14.22 9.37
CA ARG A 138 -2.06 -14.73 8.89
C ARG A 138 -3.26 -14.32 9.74
N ILE A 139 -3.13 -14.33 11.07
CA ILE A 139 -4.18 -13.82 11.97
C ILE A 139 -4.25 -12.31 11.88
N ILE A 140 -3.09 -11.64 11.79
CA ILE A 140 -3.03 -10.21 11.52
C ILE A 140 -3.69 -9.90 10.17
N GLN A 141 -3.45 -10.65 9.09
CA GLN A 141 -4.18 -10.43 7.84
C GLN A 141 -5.70 -10.54 8.00
N ALA A 142 -6.21 -11.58 8.67
CA ALA A 142 -7.65 -11.72 8.90
C ALA A 142 -8.22 -10.56 9.74
N GLN A 143 -7.56 -10.21 10.85
CA GLN A 143 -7.95 -9.10 11.71
C GLN A 143 -7.89 -7.75 11.00
N LEU A 144 -6.81 -7.48 10.25
CA LEU A 144 -6.65 -6.27 9.46
C LEU A 144 -7.68 -6.20 8.34
N GLY A 145 -8.03 -7.34 7.75
CA GLY A 145 -9.08 -7.43 6.74
C GLY A 145 -10.44 -7.08 7.33
N GLU A 146 -10.77 -7.63 8.50
CA GLU A 146 -11.98 -7.27 9.25
C GLU A 146 -12.00 -5.78 9.66
N MET A 147 -10.88 -5.25 10.15
CA MET A 147 -10.74 -3.84 10.54
C MET A 147 -10.92 -2.88 9.36
N ALA A 148 -10.33 -3.20 8.22
CA ALA A 148 -10.37 -2.36 7.02
C ALA A 148 -11.54 -2.67 6.07
N GLY A 149 -12.36 -3.69 6.37
CA GLY A 149 -13.46 -4.12 5.52
C GLY A 149 -13.03 -4.70 4.17
N VAL A 150 -11.86 -5.34 4.11
CA VAL A 150 -11.30 -5.92 2.88
C VAL A 150 -10.94 -7.39 3.08
N GLU A 151 -10.94 -8.17 2.00
CA GLU A 151 -10.47 -9.55 2.01
C GLU A 151 -9.09 -9.64 1.34
N PHE A 152 -8.10 -10.15 2.06
CA PHE A 152 -6.77 -10.40 1.53
C PHE A 152 -6.67 -11.82 0.96
N GLY A 153 -6.14 -11.92 -0.26
CA GLY A 153 -5.85 -13.20 -0.89
C GLY A 153 -4.64 -13.91 -0.27
N PRO A 154 -4.53 -15.25 -0.42
CA PRO A 154 -3.44 -16.03 0.15
C PRO A 154 -2.05 -15.72 -0.44
N SER A 155 -2.02 -15.07 -1.61
CA SER A 155 -0.82 -14.61 -2.30
C SER A 155 -0.48 -13.14 -2.04
N ASP A 156 -1.32 -12.44 -1.25
CA ASP A 156 -1.18 -11.01 -1.04
C ASP A 156 -0.09 -10.74 -0.01
N ILE A 157 0.70 -9.72 -0.30
CA ILE A 157 1.73 -9.25 0.61
C ILE A 157 1.14 -8.10 1.40
N VAL A 158 0.87 -8.36 2.67
CA VAL A 158 0.30 -7.39 3.60
C VAL A 158 1.35 -7.04 4.64
N GLN A 159 1.65 -5.76 4.76
CA GLN A 159 2.46 -5.22 5.85
C GLN A 159 1.64 -4.24 6.65
N HIS A 160 1.92 -4.17 7.95
CA HIS A 160 1.18 -3.37 8.90
C HIS A 160 2.12 -2.51 9.74
N HIS A 161 1.67 -1.31 10.05
CA HIS A 161 2.35 -0.37 10.93
C HIS A 161 1.33 0.37 11.77
N VAL A 162 1.67 0.56 13.05
CA VAL A 162 0.95 1.47 13.94
C VAL A 162 1.85 2.66 14.18
N ASN A 163 1.36 3.86 13.85
CA ASN A 163 2.14 5.07 14.03
C ASN A 163 2.14 5.53 15.51
N VAL A 164 2.81 6.65 15.78
CA VAL A 164 2.93 7.21 17.15
C VAL A 164 1.61 7.72 17.74
N PHE A 165 0.60 7.92 16.91
CA PHE A 165 -0.74 8.35 17.31
C PHE A 165 -1.70 7.16 17.52
N GLY A 166 -1.22 5.93 17.30
CA GLY A 166 -2.04 4.72 17.40
C GLY A 166 -2.87 4.46 16.15
N GLU A 167 -2.57 5.13 15.03
CA GLU A 167 -3.26 4.97 13.76
C GLU A 167 -2.66 3.78 13.01
N ASP A 168 -3.53 3.00 12.37
CA ASP A 168 -3.17 1.77 11.68
C ASP A 168 -2.98 2.05 10.18
N LEU A 169 -1.84 1.60 9.66
CA LEU A 169 -1.48 1.65 8.24
C LEU A 169 -1.28 0.24 7.71
N ILE A 170 -1.95 -0.08 6.60
CA ILE A 170 -1.83 -1.36 5.92
C ILE A 170 -1.32 -1.12 4.51
N PHE A 171 -0.17 -1.70 4.19
CA PHE A 171 0.35 -1.78 2.84
C PHE A 171 -0.02 -3.14 2.25
N TRP A 172 -0.74 -3.13 1.14
CA TRP A 172 -1.27 -4.32 0.49
C TRP A 172 -0.81 -4.39 -0.96
N GLN A 173 0.09 -5.32 -1.26
CA GLN A 173 0.57 -5.58 -2.62
C GLN A 173 0.06 -6.94 -3.10
N ARG A 174 -0.77 -6.93 -4.15
CA ARG A 174 -1.11 -8.15 -4.88
C ARG A 174 0.00 -8.48 -5.86
N ARG A 175 0.29 -9.76 -6.04
CA ARG A 175 1.31 -10.22 -6.99
C ARG A 175 0.89 -9.85 -8.41
N GLY A 176 1.83 -9.32 -9.19
CA GLY A 176 1.70 -8.90 -10.58
C GLY A 176 0.97 -7.56 -10.82
N GLU A 177 0.44 -6.92 -9.77
CA GLU A 177 -0.01 -5.53 -9.86
C GLU A 177 1.21 -4.57 -9.79
N GLY A 178 1.25 -3.57 -10.66
CA GLY A 178 2.28 -2.53 -10.68
C GLY A 178 2.10 -1.46 -9.61
N PHE A 179 1.01 -1.52 -8.83
CA PHE A 179 0.72 -0.65 -7.69
C PHE A 179 0.48 -1.48 -6.42
N ALA A 180 0.51 -0.82 -5.27
CA ALA A 180 0.03 -1.34 -3.99
C ALA A 180 -1.19 -0.54 -3.54
N THR A 181 -1.97 -1.10 -2.62
CA THR A 181 -3.07 -0.41 -1.94
C THR A 181 -2.63 -0.04 -0.54
N LEU A 182 -2.77 1.23 -0.17
CA LEU A 182 -2.57 1.74 1.18
C LEU A 182 -3.93 1.95 1.83
N LEU A 183 -4.14 1.32 2.98
CA LEU A 183 -5.31 1.51 3.85
C LEU A 183 -4.83 2.19 5.13
N HIS A 184 -5.60 3.17 5.61
CA HIS A 184 -5.23 3.98 6.76
C HIS A 184 -6.47 4.23 7.62
N SER A 185 -6.35 4.03 8.93
CA SER A 185 -7.49 4.18 9.86
C SER A 185 -8.15 5.55 9.81
N ASP A 186 -7.34 6.62 9.78
CA ASP A 186 -7.80 8.01 9.77
C ASP A 186 -8.56 8.44 8.52
N LEU A 187 -8.58 7.57 7.52
CA LEU A 187 -9.21 7.82 6.24
C LEU A 187 -10.35 6.85 5.99
N ASP A 188 -10.93 6.37 7.08
CA ASP A 188 -12.02 5.40 7.11
C ASP A 188 -11.69 4.16 6.26
N TRP A 189 -10.41 3.79 6.25
CA TRP A 189 -9.88 2.66 5.49
C TRP A 189 -10.07 2.76 3.97
N HIS A 190 -10.28 3.97 3.43
CA HIS A 190 -10.47 4.16 2.01
C HIS A 190 -9.24 3.69 1.22
N PRO A 191 -9.40 2.75 0.27
CA PRO A 191 -8.29 2.24 -0.53
C PRO A 191 -7.60 3.34 -1.33
N GLU A 192 -6.27 3.46 -1.14
CA GLU A 192 -5.44 4.29 -2.00
C GLU A 192 -4.44 3.48 -2.79
N HIS A 193 -4.57 3.52 -4.11
CA HIS A 193 -3.61 2.86 -4.99
C HIS A 193 -2.38 3.74 -5.19
N ILE A 194 -1.22 3.21 -4.79
CA ILE A 194 0.05 3.91 -4.74
C ILE A 194 1.16 3.12 -5.45
N GLY A 195 2.01 3.85 -6.16
CA GLY A 195 3.28 3.35 -6.68
C GLY A 195 4.47 4.17 -6.17
N PRO A 196 5.70 3.70 -6.36
CA PRO A 196 6.93 4.42 -5.98
C PRO A 196 6.98 5.85 -6.51
N GLU A 197 6.45 6.08 -7.71
CA GLU A 197 6.36 7.38 -8.36
C GLU A 197 5.47 8.39 -7.60
N HIS A 198 4.52 7.89 -6.80
CA HIS A 198 3.63 8.69 -5.97
C HIS A 198 4.22 9.00 -4.59
N PHE A 199 5.38 8.42 -4.24
CA PHE A 199 5.99 8.52 -2.93
C PHE A 199 7.26 9.39 -2.94
N HIS A 200 7.27 10.42 -2.09
CA HIS A 200 8.36 11.38 -1.97
C HIS A 200 8.88 11.41 -0.53
N PRO A 201 9.83 10.53 -0.15
CA PRO A 201 10.31 10.39 1.23
C PRO A 201 11.05 11.63 1.75
N ALA A 202 11.72 12.38 0.88
CA ALA A 202 12.37 13.65 1.24
C ALA A 202 11.44 14.86 1.06
N GLY A 203 10.16 14.60 0.87
CA GLY A 203 9.17 15.56 0.44
C GLY A 203 9.30 15.97 -1.02
N ARG A 204 8.32 16.73 -1.48
CA ARG A 204 8.27 17.20 -2.86
C ARG A 204 9.23 18.37 -3.04
N PRO A 205 10.18 18.30 -4.00
CA PRO A 205 10.99 19.45 -4.36
C PRO A 205 10.08 20.61 -4.73
N GLY A 206 10.25 21.77 -4.08
CA GLY A 206 9.38 22.93 -4.29
C GLY A 206 8.31 23.08 -3.22
N LEU A 207 7.35 22.16 -3.08
CA LEU A 207 6.17 22.35 -2.22
C LEU A 207 6.39 22.08 -0.73
N LEU A 208 7.05 20.98 -0.39
CA LEU A 208 7.17 20.49 0.99
C LEU A 208 8.55 19.87 1.24
N PRO A 209 9.65 20.64 1.06
CA PRO A 209 11.00 20.11 1.20
C PRO A 209 11.23 19.58 2.62
N GLY A 210 11.63 18.32 2.73
CA GLY A 210 11.90 17.65 4.01
C GLY A 210 10.69 17.06 4.71
N ILE A 211 9.48 17.17 4.16
CA ILE A 211 8.26 16.58 4.72
C ILE A 211 7.82 15.44 3.81
N PRO A 212 7.89 14.18 4.25
CA PRO A 212 7.50 13.04 3.43
C PRO A 212 6.04 13.12 2.97
N VAL A 213 5.78 12.74 1.71
CA VAL A 213 4.43 12.75 1.13
C VAL A 213 4.21 11.48 0.30
N VAL A 214 3.02 10.89 0.40
CA VAL A 214 2.51 9.88 -0.54
C VAL A 214 1.20 10.37 -1.15
N VAL A 215 1.13 10.41 -2.48
CA VAL A 215 0.05 11.04 -3.24
C VAL A 215 -0.20 12.50 -2.79
N GLU A 216 -1.23 12.77 -1.99
CA GLU A 216 -1.55 14.10 -1.46
C GLU A 216 -1.41 14.17 0.07
N LYS A 217 -0.97 13.09 0.71
CA LYS A 217 -0.92 12.94 2.16
C LYS A 217 0.46 13.19 2.72
N ILE A 218 0.51 14.03 3.74
CA ILE A 218 1.70 14.22 4.55
C ILE A 218 1.87 12.98 5.44
N MET A 219 3.09 12.48 5.51
CA MET A 219 3.45 11.39 6.41
C MET A 219 4.50 11.87 7.40
N SER A 220 4.48 11.29 8.60
CA SER A 220 5.60 11.34 9.52
C SER A 220 6.83 10.66 8.91
N MET A 221 8.00 10.96 9.47
CA MET A 221 9.25 10.33 9.03
C MET A 221 9.23 8.81 9.24
N ALA A 222 8.58 8.32 10.30
CA ALA A 222 8.48 6.89 10.61
C ALA A 222 7.62 6.16 9.59
N GLU A 223 6.43 6.70 9.27
CA GLU A 223 5.54 6.15 8.24
C GLU A 223 6.20 6.14 6.86
N ALA A 224 6.94 7.20 6.53
CA ALA A 224 7.67 7.27 5.28
C ALA A 224 8.78 6.24 5.18
N GLN A 225 9.56 6.03 6.25
CA GLN A 225 10.60 5.00 6.27
C GLN A 225 9.99 3.60 6.17
N TRP A 226 8.88 3.35 6.87
CA TRP A 226 8.15 2.10 6.78
C TRP A 226 7.61 1.86 5.37
N LEU A 227 6.99 2.87 4.75
CA LEU A 227 6.44 2.76 3.40
C LEU A 227 7.55 2.55 2.35
N ALA A 228 8.70 3.22 2.51
CA ALA A 228 9.87 2.99 1.67
C ALA A 228 10.33 1.52 1.74
N ALA A 229 10.43 0.98 2.95
CA ALA A 229 10.79 -0.43 3.17
C ALA A 229 9.75 -1.39 2.56
N CYS A 230 8.46 -1.03 2.60
CA CYS A 230 7.41 -1.81 1.95
C CYS A 230 7.58 -1.85 0.43
N PHE A 231 7.84 -0.72 -0.22
CA PHE A 231 8.10 -0.67 -1.66
C PHE A 231 9.33 -1.50 -2.05
N ASP A 232 10.43 -1.38 -1.29
CA ASP A 232 11.65 -2.15 -1.54
C ASP A 232 11.41 -3.65 -1.35
N ALA A 233 10.77 -4.05 -0.25
CA ALA A 233 10.52 -5.46 0.08
C ALA A 233 9.56 -6.15 -0.91
N THR A 234 8.70 -5.39 -1.60
CA THR A 234 7.68 -5.93 -2.50
C THR A 234 7.98 -5.71 -3.98
N GLN A 235 9.14 -5.13 -4.32
CA GLN A 235 9.54 -4.87 -5.70
C GLN A 235 9.47 -6.13 -6.59
N TRP A 236 9.86 -7.29 -6.04
CA TRP A 236 9.85 -8.56 -6.77
C TRP A 236 8.43 -9.04 -7.10
N ALA A 237 7.44 -8.69 -6.27
CA ALA A 237 6.07 -9.15 -6.40
C ALA A 237 5.28 -8.39 -7.46
N ARG A 238 5.75 -7.23 -7.89
CA ARG A 238 5.12 -6.38 -8.93
C ARG A 238 5.29 -6.93 -10.34
N LYS A 239 6.23 -7.87 -10.52
CA LYS A 239 6.42 -8.55 -11.79
C LYS A 239 5.54 -9.80 -11.83
N PRO A 240 4.68 -9.98 -12.85
CA PRO A 240 3.90 -11.21 -12.98
C PRO A 240 4.85 -12.41 -13.13
N ALA A 241 4.57 -13.53 -12.45
CA ALA A 241 5.28 -14.77 -12.74
C ALA A 241 4.92 -15.25 -14.15
N VAL A 242 5.82 -16.01 -14.79
CA VAL A 242 5.62 -16.54 -16.15
C VAL A 242 4.34 -17.38 -16.27
N ASP A 243 3.89 -17.96 -15.16
CA ASP A 243 2.72 -18.84 -15.08
C ASP A 243 1.53 -18.23 -14.31
N ASP A 244 1.64 -16.97 -13.85
CA ASP A 244 0.51 -16.32 -13.16
C ASP A 244 -0.61 -16.01 -14.17
N PRO A 245 -1.88 -16.31 -13.85
CA PRO A 245 -2.99 -15.94 -14.72
C PRO A 245 -3.01 -14.41 -14.95
N PRO A 246 -3.43 -13.95 -16.14
CA PRO A 246 -3.54 -12.53 -16.40
C PRO A 246 -4.44 -11.90 -15.34
N LEU A 247 -3.87 -10.99 -14.55
CA LEU A 247 -4.64 -10.24 -13.59
C LEU A 247 -5.67 -9.43 -14.36
N HIS A 248 -6.95 -9.62 -14.02
CA HIS A 248 -7.95 -8.65 -14.44
C HIS A 248 -7.68 -7.37 -13.67
N THR A 249 -7.48 -6.26 -14.38
CA THR A 249 -7.27 -4.95 -13.76
C THR A 249 -8.37 -4.69 -12.74
N ASN A 250 -7.95 -4.36 -11.52
CA ASN A 250 -8.87 -4.10 -10.43
C ASN A 250 -9.78 -2.92 -10.80
N ILE A 251 -11.09 -3.19 -10.96
CA ILE A 251 -12.10 -2.18 -11.33
C ILE A 251 -12.11 -1.06 -10.28
N ASP A 252 -11.93 -1.40 -9.00
CA ASP A 252 -11.88 -0.43 -7.91
C ASP A 252 -10.67 0.50 -8.06
N ALA A 253 -9.54 -0.04 -8.50
CA ALA A 253 -8.34 0.76 -8.76
C ALA A 253 -8.53 1.74 -9.92
N ARG A 254 -9.18 1.28 -10.99
CA ARG A 254 -9.56 2.16 -12.10
C ARG A 254 -10.49 3.25 -11.63
N ASP A 255 -11.56 2.90 -10.91
CA ASP A 255 -12.61 3.83 -10.53
C ASP A 255 -12.09 4.85 -9.51
N ASN A 256 -11.26 4.43 -8.55
CA ASN A 256 -10.55 5.32 -7.62
C ASN A 256 -9.60 6.27 -8.38
N TYR A 257 -8.78 5.74 -9.30
CA TYR A 257 -7.88 6.56 -10.12
C TYR A 257 -8.66 7.61 -10.91
N VAL A 258 -9.74 7.21 -11.58
CA VAL A 258 -10.60 8.10 -12.36
C VAL A 258 -11.23 9.16 -11.46
N ALA A 259 -11.79 8.77 -10.31
CA ALA A 259 -12.39 9.69 -9.35
C ALA A 259 -11.41 10.77 -8.89
N ARG A 260 -10.16 10.39 -8.54
CA ARG A 260 -9.13 11.35 -8.14
C ARG A 260 -8.75 12.30 -9.28
N ARG A 261 -8.60 11.78 -10.50
CA ARG A 261 -8.27 12.61 -11.66
C ARG A 261 -9.42 13.55 -12.02
N VAL A 262 -10.67 13.12 -11.88
CA VAL A 262 -11.86 13.96 -12.07
C VAL A 262 -11.89 15.07 -11.03
N GLU A 263 -11.72 14.74 -9.75
CA GLU A 263 -11.67 15.72 -8.67
C GLU A 263 -10.59 16.77 -8.92
N HIS A 264 -9.38 16.29 -9.18
CA HIS A 264 -8.24 17.14 -9.46
C HIS A 264 -8.51 18.06 -10.65
N ARG A 265 -9.14 17.54 -11.71
CA ARG A 265 -9.50 18.32 -12.89
C ARG A 265 -10.55 19.38 -12.60
N LEU A 266 -11.61 19.05 -11.85
CA LEU A 266 -12.64 20.01 -11.44
C LEU A 266 -12.05 21.14 -10.59
N ARG A 267 -11.07 20.82 -9.75
CA ARG A 267 -10.37 21.80 -8.91
C ARG A 267 -9.53 22.78 -9.73
N ILE A 268 -8.88 22.31 -10.80
CA ILE A 268 -7.99 23.13 -11.64
C ILE A 268 -8.74 23.90 -12.72
N GLU A 269 -9.79 23.30 -13.31
CA GLU A 269 -10.60 23.89 -14.37
C GLU A 269 -12.08 23.99 -13.93
N PRO A 270 -12.50 25.01 -13.17
CA PRO A 270 -13.87 25.12 -12.66
C PRO A 270 -14.95 25.15 -13.75
N ASP A 271 -14.59 25.56 -14.96
CA ASP A 271 -15.50 25.65 -16.12
C ASP A 271 -15.58 24.35 -16.94
N THR A 272 -14.72 23.36 -16.65
CA THR A 272 -14.61 22.12 -17.45
C THR A 272 -15.89 21.30 -17.45
N LEU A 273 -16.64 21.34 -16.35
CA LEU A 273 -17.91 20.63 -16.22
C LEU A 273 -18.95 21.19 -17.20
N THR A 274 -19.13 22.51 -17.20
CA THR A 274 -20.07 23.20 -18.10
C THR A 274 -19.72 22.96 -19.57
N ARG A 275 -18.43 23.08 -19.93
CA ARG A 275 -17.95 22.79 -21.29
C ARG A 275 -18.24 21.35 -21.71
N SER A 276 -18.02 20.40 -20.80
CA SER A 276 -18.21 18.98 -21.08
C SER A 276 -19.68 18.58 -21.19
N ILE A 277 -20.56 19.18 -20.38
CA ILE A 277 -22.02 19.05 -20.52
C ILE A 277 -22.46 19.55 -21.89
N GLN A 278 -22.03 20.75 -22.29
CA GLN A 278 -22.38 21.29 -23.62
C GLN A 278 -21.90 20.37 -24.74
N LYS A 279 -20.66 19.88 -24.65
CA LYS A 279 -20.11 18.93 -25.63
C LYS A 279 -20.90 17.63 -25.67
N LEU A 280 -21.26 17.07 -24.53
CA LEU A 280 -22.11 15.88 -24.46
C LEU A 280 -23.45 16.11 -25.16
N ARG A 281 -24.13 17.22 -24.86
CA ARG A 281 -25.44 17.54 -25.48
C ARG A 281 -25.37 17.62 -27.00
N THR A 282 -24.25 18.11 -27.55
CA THR A 282 -24.03 18.09 -29.01
C THR A 282 -23.81 16.68 -29.56
N GLN A 283 -23.17 15.77 -28.79
CA GLN A 283 -22.92 14.40 -29.21
C GLN A 283 -24.18 13.52 -29.12
N THR A 284 -24.99 13.70 -28.07
CA THR A 284 -26.25 12.97 -27.89
C THR A 284 -27.29 13.29 -28.97
N ALA A 285 -27.14 14.41 -29.68
CA ALA A 285 -27.98 14.72 -30.84
C ALA A 285 -27.75 13.77 -32.03
N THR A 286 -26.58 13.13 -32.08
CA THR A 286 -26.17 12.23 -33.17
C THR A 286 -25.97 10.78 -32.72
N ASP A 287 -25.82 10.52 -31.42
CA ASP A 287 -25.57 9.20 -30.83
C ASP A 287 -26.71 8.82 -29.88
N HIS A 288 -27.53 7.86 -30.30
CA HIS A 288 -28.74 7.44 -29.59
C HIS A 288 -28.45 6.64 -28.32
N ASP A 289 -27.38 5.84 -28.32
CA ASP A 289 -26.98 5.04 -27.16
C ASP A 289 -26.44 5.96 -26.07
N LEU A 290 -25.61 6.93 -26.45
CA LEU A 290 -25.14 7.97 -25.53
C LEU A 290 -26.28 8.80 -24.96
N ALA A 291 -27.32 9.11 -25.75
CA ALA A 291 -28.50 9.84 -25.31
C ALA A 291 -29.33 9.05 -24.29
N THR A 292 -29.47 7.73 -24.51
CA THR A 292 -30.16 6.83 -23.58
C THR A 292 -29.44 6.81 -22.23
N ILE A 293 -28.13 6.59 -22.21
CA ILE A 293 -27.32 6.55 -20.98
C ILE A 293 -27.38 7.89 -20.23
N ALA A 294 -27.29 9.01 -20.96
CA ALA A 294 -27.40 10.34 -20.36
C ALA A 294 -28.76 10.53 -19.68
N THR A 295 -29.84 10.11 -20.33
CA THR A 295 -31.21 10.24 -19.80
C THR A 295 -31.41 9.37 -18.56
N GLU A 296 -30.89 8.15 -18.56
CA GLU A 296 -30.95 7.25 -17.40
C GLU A 296 -30.19 7.83 -16.21
N LEU A 297 -28.96 8.30 -16.41
CA LEU A 297 -28.14 8.87 -15.35
C LEU A 297 -28.73 10.18 -14.80
N GLU A 298 -29.34 11.00 -15.65
CA GLU A 298 -29.96 12.28 -15.28
C GLU A 298 -31.39 12.15 -14.71
N SER A 299 -31.97 10.95 -14.73
CA SER A 299 -33.33 10.71 -14.21
C SER A 299 -33.45 10.92 -12.70
N ASP A 300 -32.35 10.81 -11.96
CA ASP A 300 -32.27 11.10 -10.53
C ASP A 300 -32.09 12.61 -10.31
N ALA A 301 -33.21 13.30 -10.06
CA ALA A 301 -33.24 14.75 -9.90
C ALA A 301 -32.40 15.25 -8.69
N GLU A 302 -32.27 14.43 -7.64
CA GLU A 302 -31.48 14.79 -6.46
C GLU A 302 -29.99 14.72 -6.78
N ALA A 303 -29.54 13.62 -7.38
CA ALA A 303 -28.15 13.48 -7.82
C ALA A 303 -27.77 14.55 -8.85
N TYR A 304 -28.64 14.86 -9.80
CA TYR A 304 -28.40 15.91 -10.80
C TYR A 304 -28.32 17.32 -10.17
N ALA A 305 -29.13 17.61 -9.15
CA ALA A 305 -29.04 18.88 -8.43
C ALA A 305 -27.71 19.02 -7.69
N GLU A 306 -27.18 17.95 -7.11
CA GLU A 306 -25.86 17.95 -6.46
C GLU A 306 -24.73 18.26 -7.44
N VAL A 307 -24.78 17.71 -8.66
CA VAL A 307 -23.77 17.97 -9.71
C VAL A 307 -23.58 19.47 -9.97
N LEU A 308 -24.65 20.25 -9.87
CA LEU A 308 -24.63 21.69 -10.17
C LEU A 308 -24.33 22.57 -8.95
N SER A 309 -24.45 22.03 -7.74
CA SER A 309 -24.48 22.85 -6.51
C SER A 309 -23.45 22.47 -5.46
N LYS A 310 -22.94 21.22 -5.47
CA LYS A 310 -22.00 20.72 -4.47
C LYS A 310 -20.59 20.58 -5.06
N PRO A 311 -19.53 20.72 -4.25
CA PRO A 311 -18.18 20.31 -4.64
C PRO A 311 -18.06 18.77 -4.68
N TRP A 312 -17.13 18.24 -5.48
CA TRP A 312 -16.95 16.79 -5.71
C TRP A 312 -16.95 15.92 -4.44
N ARG A 313 -16.30 16.39 -3.37
CA ARG A 313 -16.20 15.64 -2.10
C ARG A 313 -17.52 15.52 -1.35
N GLU A 314 -18.45 16.46 -1.53
CA GLU A 314 -19.77 16.47 -0.89
C GLU A 314 -20.87 15.82 -1.74
N MET A 315 -20.55 15.44 -2.98
CA MET A 315 -21.46 14.75 -3.87
C MET A 315 -21.66 13.29 -3.45
N SER A 316 -22.89 12.80 -3.59
CA SER A 316 -23.20 11.36 -3.56
C SER A 316 -22.50 10.61 -4.70
N ASP A 317 -22.36 9.29 -4.55
CA ASP A 317 -21.73 8.46 -5.60
C ASP A 317 -22.51 8.50 -6.92
N LYS A 318 -23.84 8.66 -6.86
CA LYS A 318 -24.68 8.88 -8.04
C LYS A 318 -24.30 10.19 -8.75
N ALA A 319 -24.16 11.29 -8.01
CA ALA A 319 -23.77 12.57 -8.57
C ALA A 319 -22.33 12.54 -9.14
N ARG A 320 -21.39 11.90 -8.43
CA ARG A 320 -20.02 11.69 -8.94
C ARG A 320 -20.01 10.86 -10.22
N ARG A 321 -20.87 9.85 -10.33
CA ARG A 321 -21.02 9.04 -11.55
C ARG A 321 -21.52 9.88 -12.73
N ILE A 322 -22.49 10.76 -12.52
CA ILE A 322 -22.98 11.71 -13.54
C ILE A 322 -21.83 12.64 -14.00
N VAL A 323 -21.09 13.23 -13.05
CA VAL A 323 -19.95 14.11 -13.36
C VAL A 323 -18.85 13.39 -14.12
N THR A 324 -18.49 12.18 -13.70
CA THR A 324 -17.51 11.34 -14.41
C THR A 324 -17.98 11.07 -15.84
N PHE A 325 -19.26 10.73 -16.05
CA PHE A 325 -19.83 10.50 -17.38
C PHE A 325 -19.75 11.74 -18.28
N TYR A 326 -19.94 12.93 -17.72
CA TYR A 326 -19.79 14.20 -18.44
C TYR A 326 -18.34 14.45 -18.86
N LEU A 327 -17.40 14.28 -17.93
CA LEU A 327 -16.00 14.65 -18.15
C LEU A 327 -15.21 13.60 -18.93
N VAL A 328 -15.46 12.32 -18.66
CA VAL A 328 -14.70 11.19 -19.21
C VAL A 328 -15.43 10.65 -20.43
N LYS A 329 -14.73 10.58 -21.55
CA LYS A 329 -15.24 9.95 -22.77
C LYS A 329 -15.01 8.44 -22.73
N GLU A 330 -13.79 8.04 -22.38
CA GLU A 330 -13.35 6.65 -22.32
C GLU A 330 -12.15 6.53 -21.38
N VAL A 331 -11.96 5.35 -20.81
CA VAL A 331 -10.78 5.01 -20.02
C VAL A 331 -10.12 3.81 -20.67
N HIS A 332 -8.90 3.99 -21.16
CA HIS A 332 -8.10 2.88 -21.67
C HIS A 332 -7.41 2.18 -20.51
N VAL A 333 -7.47 0.86 -20.55
CA VAL A 333 -6.94 -0.02 -19.52
C VAL A 333 -5.74 -0.77 -20.10
N GLY A 334 -4.56 -0.50 -19.56
CA GLY A 334 -3.30 -1.13 -19.90
C GLY A 334 -3.05 -2.40 -19.09
N SER A 335 -1.83 -2.94 -19.19
CA SER A 335 -1.43 -4.13 -18.44
C SER A 335 -1.36 -3.83 -16.94
N PRO A 336 -1.92 -4.70 -16.06
CA PRO A 336 -1.84 -4.55 -14.60
C PRO A 336 -0.43 -4.49 -14.03
N ALA A 337 0.59 -4.91 -14.78
CA ALA A 337 1.99 -4.87 -14.36
C ALA A 337 2.63 -3.49 -14.51
N LEU A 338 1.99 -2.56 -15.22
CA LEU A 338 2.47 -1.20 -15.42
C LEU A 338 2.26 -0.33 -14.16
N PRO A 339 3.00 0.78 -13.99
CA PRO A 339 2.65 1.81 -13.00
C PRO A 339 1.18 2.24 -13.12
N ILE A 340 0.53 2.60 -12.01
CA ILE A 340 -0.93 2.89 -11.96
C ILE A 340 -1.37 3.96 -12.97
N ASP A 341 -0.51 4.94 -13.24
CA ASP A 341 -0.73 6.02 -14.19
C ASP A 341 -0.57 5.60 -15.66
N GLU A 342 0.17 4.53 -15.93
CA GLU A 342 0.27 3.87 -17.23
C GLU A 342 -0.83 2.80 -17.42
N GLN A 343 -1.37 2.25 -16.32
CA GLN A 343 -2.50 1.31 -16.36
C GLN A 343 -3.79 1.99 -16.81
N PHE A 344 -4.04 3.22 -16.39
CA PHE A 344 -5.32 3.89 -16.63
C PHE A 344 -5.10 5.21 -17.37
N ARG A 345 -5.44 5.22 -18.66
CA ARG A 345 -5.40 6.44 -19.47
C ARG A 345 -6.80 6.98 -19.70
N ILE A 346 -7.09 8.11 -19.07
CA ILE A 346 -8.38 8.80 -19.22
C ILE A 346 -8.36 9.64 -20.50
N VAL A 347 -9.31 9.39 -21.38
CA VAL A 347 -9.61 10.27 -22.49
C VAL A 347 -10.79 11.13 -22.10
N TRP A 348 -10.54 12.42 -22.07
CA TRP A 348 -11.52 13.40 -21.64
C TRP A 348 -12.42 13.84 -22.79
N ARG A 349 -13.70 14.07 -22.49
CA ARG A 349 -14.70 14.48 -23.48
C ARG A 349 -14.39 15.85 -24.07
N CYS A 350 -13.95 16.77 -23.21
CA CYS A 350 -13.30 18.00 -23.65
C CYS A 350 -11.80 17.86 -23.42
N PRO A 351 -10.99 17.72 -24.49
CA PRO A 351 -9.55 17.93 -24.36
C PRO A 351 -9.32 19.38 -23.90
N ARG A 352 -8.17 19.62 -23.27
CA ARG A 352 -7.83 20.99 -22.89
C ARG A 352 -7.56 21.83 -24.14
N PRO A 353 -7.85 23.15 -24.11
CA PRO A 353 -7.59 24.01 -25.27
C PRO A 353 -6.11 23.93 -25.67
N THR A 354 -5.87 23.36 -26.84
CA THR A 354 -4.55 23.10 -27.43
C THR A 354 -4.08 24.37 -28.15
N ALA A 355 -3.21 25.16 -27.52
CA ALA A 355 -2.27 25.96 -28.29
C ALA A 355 -0.95 25.20 -28.29
N GLU A 356 -0.63 24.66 -29.47
CA GLU A 356 0.52 23.86 -29.92
C GLU A 356 1.81 23.87 -29.07
N TYR A 357 2.47 22.71 -28.98
CA TYR A 357 3.89 22.44 -29.35
C TYR A 357 4.57 21.39 -28.46
N GLY A 358 5.40 20.57 -29.11
CA GLY A 358 6.00 19.34 -28.58
C GLY A 358 7.37 19.46 -27.89
N PHE A 359 7.82 18.27 -27.50
CA PHE A 359 8.81 17.84 -26.50
C PHE A 359 10.24 18.43 -26.38
N ASN A 360 10.76 18.31 -25.13
CA ASN A 360 12.12 18.02 -24.60
C ASN A 360 13.11 19.14 -24.17
N ALA A 361 13.20 19.47 -22.86
CA ALA A 361 14.47 19.84 -22.18
C ALA A 361 14.46 19.71 -20.63
N ARG A 362 15.66 19.67 -20.03
CA ARG A 362 15.97 19.46 -18.59
C ARG A 362 16.11 20.79 -17.80
N VAL A 363 15.55 20.84 -16.58
CA VAL A 363 15.55 21.99 -15.66
C VAL A 363 16.73 21.95 -14.66
N GLY A 364 17.32 23.12 -14.35
CA GLY A 364 18.38 23.33 -13.35
C GLY A 364 17.88 23.92 -12.02
N ARG A 365 18.69 23.85 -10.95
CA ARG A 365 18.28 24.15 -9.55
C ARG A 365 17.72 25.58 -9.31
N PRO A 366 16.65 25.75 -8.49
CA PRO A 366 16.08 27.05 -8.14
C PRO A 366 16.99 27.94 -7.26
N SER A 367 16.82 29.27 -7.38
CA SER A 367 17.48 30.29 -6.54
C SER A 367 16.65 30.63 -5.30
N THR A 368 17.28 30.74 -4.14
CA THR A 368 16.62 31.02 -2.84
C THR A 368 16.72 32.48 -2.37
N ARG A 369 17.19 33.42 -3.21
CA ARG A 369 17.27 34.86 -2.82
C ARG A 369 15.91 35.56 -2.95
N MET A 370 15.24 35.79 -1.81
CA MET A 370 14.01 36.60 -1.73
C MET A 370 14.34 38.09 -1.56
N SER A 371 13.82 38.93 -2.47
CA SER A 371 13.75 40.39 -2.33
C SER A 371 12.32 40.80 -1.95
N SER A 372 12.13 41.95 -1.30
CA SER A 372 10.85 42.43 -0.72
C SER A 372 9.65 42.59 -1.68
N HIS A 373 9.83 42.37 -3.00
CA HIS A 373 8.77 42.49 -4.02
C HIS A 373 8.53 41.15 -4.75
N ARG A 374 8.86 40.03 -4.12
CA ARG A 374 8.79 38.69 -4.70
C ARG A 374 7.99 37.76 -3.78
N GLU A 375 7.13 36.95 -4.38
CA GLU A 375 6.37 35.91 -3.68
C GLU A 375 6.69 34.54 -4.28
N LEU A 376 6.59 33.50 -3.43
CA LEU A 376 6.68 32.12 -3.86
C LEU A 376 5.31 31.67 -4.37
N VAL A 377 5.30 31.06 -5.55
CA VAL A 377 4.10 30.55 -6.22
C VAL A 377 4.36 29.16 -6.77
N LEU A 378 3.34 28.32 -6.80
CA LEU A 378 3.39 26.98 -7.36
C LEU A 378 3.24 27.02 -8.87
N ALA A 379 3.68 25.95 -9.56
CA ALA A 379 3.62 25.85 -11.01
C ALA A 379 2.20 26.08 -11.54
N PHE A 380 1.18 25.52 -10.87
CA PHE A 380 -0.22 25.71 -11.25
C PHE A 380 -0.76 27.11 -10.92
N GLU A 381 -0.08 27.90 -10.07
CA GLU A 381 -0.48 29.26 -9.69
C GLU A 381 0.09 30.33 -10.63
N LEU A 382 0.98 29.92 -11.55
CA LEU A 382 1.52 30.78 -12.59
C LEU A 382 0.42 31.19 -13.57
N ARG A 383 0.47 32.45 -13.98
CA ARG A 383 -0.47 33.06 -14.91
C ARG A 383 0.27 33.68 -16.09
N PRO A 384 -0.35 33.74 -17.28
CA PRO A 384 0.16 34.57 -18.36
C PRO A 384 0.39 36.02 -17.90
N GLY A 385 1.58 36.55 -18.17
CA GLY A 385 2.04 37.86 -17.72
C GLY A 385 2.87 37.84 -16.42
N ASP A 386 2.92 36.72 -15.71
CA ASP A 386 3.78 36.59 -14.53
C ASP A 386 5.26 36.65 -14.92
N ARG A 387 6.04 37.43 -14.18
CA ARG A 387 7.50 37.45 -14.32
C ARG A 387 8.13 36.58 -13.24
N ILE A 388 8.72 35.46 -13.66
CA ILE A 388 9.36 34.49 -12.78
C ILE A 388 10.89 34.56 -12.85
N TYR A 389 11.58 34.20 -11.77
CA TYR A 389 13.05 34.27 -11.66
C TYR A 389 13.67 32.92 -11.31
N TRP A 390 14.74 32.54 -12.01
CA TRP A 390 15.60 31.39 -11.66
C TRP A 390 17.09 31.68 -11.88
N LEU A 391 17.96 30.86 -11.28
CA LEU A 391 19.42 30.94 -11.43
C LEU A 391 19.84 30.25 -12.73
N SER A 392 20.39 31.01 -13.68
CA SER A 392 21.07 30.39 -14.82
C SER A 392 22.33 29.66 -14.35
N ARG A 393 22.84 28.70 -15.13
CA ARG A 393 24.09 27.96 -14.87
C ARG A 393 25.33 28.86 -14.64
N HIS A 394 25.20 30.15 -14.96
CA HIS A 394 26.25 31.16 -14.86
C HIS A 394 26.06 32.12 -13.67
N GLY A 395 25.20 31.79 -12.70
CA GLY A 395 25.04 32.58 -11.47
C GLY A 395 24.22 33.87 -11.63
N ASN A 396 23.73 34.18 -12.84
CA ASN A 396 22.94 35.38 -13.10
C ASN A 396 21.44 35.07 -13.03
N GLU A 397 20.70 35.87 -12.27
CA GLU A 397 19.23 35.87 -12.26
C GLU A 397 18.71 36.36 -13.61
N ARG A 398 17.96 35.52 -14.34
CA ARG A 398 17.22 35.95 -15.53
C ARG A 398 15.74 35.83 -15.24
N GLY A 399 15.02 36.94 -15.35
CA GLY A 399 13.56 36.96 -15.23
C GLY A 399 12.92 36.70 -16.59
N ARG A 400 12.06 35.69 -16.70
CA ARG A 400 11.27 35.40 -17.92
C ARG A 400 9.81 35.73 -17.69
N ASN A 401 9.10 36.15 -18.74
CA ASN A 401 7.65 36.34 -18.64
C ASN A 401 6.95 35.06 -19.09
N VAL A 402 5.96 34.64 -18.31
CA VAL A 402 5.09 33.51 -18.63
C VAL A 402 4.12 33.94 -19.72
N SER A 403 4.15 33.26 -20.85
CA SER A 403 3.23 33.48 -21.97
C SER A 403 2.01 32.57 -21.89
N ALA A 404 2.18 31.32 -21.41
CA ALA A 404 1.09 30.35 -21.22
C ALA A 404 1.45 29.31 -20.14
N VAL A 405 0.42 28.68 -19.55
CA VAL A 405 0.53 27.61 -18.54
C VAL A 405 -0.55 26.55 -18.83
N TRP A 406 -0.20 25.26 -18.85
CA TRP A 406 -1.10 24.13 -19.11
C TRP A 406 -0.59 22.85 -18.42
N ASP A 407 -1.34 21.75 -18.38
CA ASP A 407 -0.80 20.45 -17.90
C ASP A 407 -0.33 19.61 -19.08
N SER A 408 0.74 18.83 -18.89
CA SER A 408 1.30 17.94 -19.91
C SER A 408 0.32 16.80 -20.23
N GLU A 409 0.05 16.61 -21.53
CA GLU A 409 -0.73 15.48 -22.03
C GLU A 409 0.09 14.18 -22.07
N ASP A 410 1.42 14.31 -22.15
CA ASP A 410 2.36 13.20 -22.30
C ASP A 410 2.94 12.72 -20.95
N THR A 411 2.82 13.55 -19.91
CA THR A 411 3.28 13.22 -18.55
C THR A 411 2.23 13.67 -17.53
N PRO A 412 1.20 12.83 -17.30
CA PRO A 412 0.05 13.19 -16.47
C PRO A 412 0.47 13.61 -15.06
N GLY A 413 0.02 14.80 -14.62
CA GLY A 413 0.41 15.37 -13.34
C GLY A 413 1.62 16.28 -13.41
N THR A 414 1.99 16.80 -14.58
CA THR A 414 2.98 17.87 -14.74
C THR A 414 2.33 19.11 -15.38
N VAL A 415 2.78 20.31 -14.99
CA VAL A 415 2.45 21.63 -15.53
C VAL A 415 3.52 22.08 -16.53
N CYS A 416 3.13 22.36 -17.76
CA CYS A 416 3.95 22.98 -18.79
C CYS A 416 3.81 24.51 -18.75
N VAL A 417 4.93 25.23 -18.91
CA VAL A 417 4.97 26.70 -18.93
C VAL A 417 5.71 27.18 -20.17
N LEU A 418 5.13 28.13 -20.91
CA LEU A 418 5.74 28.79 -22.06
C LEU A 418 6.29 30.16 -21.68
N PHE A 419 7.46 30.53 -22.21
CA PHE A 419 8.12 31.82 -21.98
C PHE A 419 8.20 32.70 -23.24
N ASP A 420 8.29 34.02 -23.02
CA ASP A 420 8.23 35.09 -24.04
C ASP A 420 9.41 35.15 -25.03
N GLN A 421 10.57 34.61 -24.70
CA GLN A 421 11.70 34.47 -25.62
C GLN A 421 11.94 32.99 -25.94
N LEU A 422 11.71 32.62 -27.21
CA LEU A 422 11.83 31.27 -27.80
C LEU A 422 13.06 30.50 -27.32
N MET A 423 12.92 29.80 -26.19
CA MET A 423 13.81 28.76 -25.69
C MET A 423 12.97 27.84 -24.81
N LEU A 424 12.39 26.82 -25.45
CA LEU A 424 11.72 25.63 -24.91
C LEU A 424 10.60 25.82 -23.87
N GLY A 425 9.53 25.05 -24.01
CA GLY A 425 8.58 24.81 -22.92
C GLY A 425 9.21 23.86 -21.91
N ASP A 426 9.23 24.27 -20.64
CA ASP A 426 9.69 23.44 -19.54
C ASP A 426 8.48 22.75 -18.90
N THR A 427 8.63 21.47 -18.55
CA THR A 427 7.62 20.68 -17.84
C THR A 427 8.02 20.61 -16.36
N PHE A 428 7.10 20.98 -15.49
CA PHE A 428 7.28 21.10 -14.06
C PHE A 428 6.23 20.26 -13.33
N TRP A 429 6.46 19.85 -12.10
CA TRP A 429 5.36 19.27 -11.31
C TRP A 429 4.43 20.40 -10.82
N PRO A 430 3.10 20.19 -10.66
CA PRO A 430 2.18 21.18 -10.10
C PRO A 430 2.70 21.77 -8.78
N GLU A 431 3.43 20.95 -8.02
CA GLU A 431 4.02 21.26 -6.73
C GLU A 431 5.35 22.04 -6.82
N GLU A 432 5.89 22.25 -8.02
CA GLU A 432 7.16 22.94 -8.21
C GLU A 432 7.01 24.44 -7.91
N ARG A 433 7.94 25.00 -7.11
CA ARG A 433 7.87 26.40 -6.65
C ARG A 433 8.71 27.34 -7.49
N PHE A 434 8.11 28.46 -7.84
CA PHE A 434 8.70 29.59 -8.55
C PHE A 434 8.68 30.85 -7.69
N VAL A 435 9.53 31.81 -8.05
CA VAL A 435 9.53 33.15 -7.46
C VAL A 435 8.95 34.13 -8.48
N ARG A 436 7.75 34.65 -8.21
CA ARG A 436 7.04 35.64 -9.03
C ARG A 436 7.28 37.05 -8.49
N LYS A 437 7.40 38.05 -9.37
CA LYS A 437 7.33 39.46 -8.98
C LYS A 437 5.90 39.83 -8.63
N VAL A 438 5.67 40.33 -7.41
CA VAL A 438 4.36 40.89 -7.04
C VAL A 438 4.18 42.21 -7.79
N PRO A 439 3.07 42.40 -8.54
CA PRO A 439 2.78 43.69 -9.14
C PRO A 439 2.60 44.73 -8.03
N THR A 440 3.47 45.73 -7.98
CA THR A 440 3.26 46.93 -7.17
C THR A 440 1.96 47.56 -7.62
N LYS A 441 1.00 47.74 -6.69
CA LYS A 441 -0.26 48.45 -6.96
C LYS A 441 0.03 49.72 -7.76
N PRO A 442 -0.72 50.03 -8.83
CA PRO A 442 -0.61 51.32 -9.48
C PRO A 442 -0.96 52.41 -8.46
N GLN A 443 -0.12 53.44 -8.36
CA GLN A 443 -0.42 54.68 -7.65
C GLN A 443 -1.48 55.49 -8.39
#